data_AF-A0A6J4VH20-F1
#
_entry.id   AF-A0A6J4VH20-F1
#
_cell.length_a   1.000
_cell.length_b   1.000
_cell.length_c   1.000
_cell.angle_alpha   90.00
_cell.angle_beta   90.00
_cell.angle_gamma   90.00
#
_symmetry.space_group_name_H-M   'P 1'
#
loop_
_entity.id
_entity.type
_entity.pdbx_description
1 polymer ?
#
loop_
_entity_poly.entity_id
_entity_poly.type
_entity_poly.pdbx_seq_one_letter_code
_entity_poly.pdbx_strand_id
1 'polypeptide(L)'
;MSGADPIAGLPEIAAPTEAPASAGDHGRPAPKFRLEERDWLRRRLSILFADLLTWTVGLLPWPLRFWLADRVGDLWYRLAPTYRANVRANLSQVFGGETPERRLDELVRGVFRQNARNFTDLFRMPHWDGADFTRLVAVDDGGWALLDAARARGKGIVLVTAHLGAFDVVGQAIGARGHPMTALTGRTTARFIFDAVTHLRRGHNVVTVEATPGGVRKVVQALRRNELAGLVSDYDFFQNGLPVTLFGRETTMPPGPVRFARDTGASVVGAFARRAEKGYAIAFSGPFEVPKTRDLEADMAAGMANLAAMIEEAIASVPEQWVILQRVWPTVRPETVRVFPVGSPRESELLKQVDELLPKQV
;
A
#
# COMPACT_ATOMS: atom_id res chain seq x y z
N MET A 1 -59.37 32.05 -40.42
CA MET A 1 -59.20 30.63 -40.05
C MET A 1 -57.74 30.47 -39.61
N SER A 2 -57.32 31.08 -38.50
CA SER A 2 -57.24 30.51 -37.14
C SER A 2 -56.70 29.08 -37.12
N GLY A 3 -55.37 28.95 -37.14
CA GLY A 3 -54.66 27.73 -36.75
C GLY A 3 -54.35 27.78 -35.26
N ALA A 4 -54.77 26.77 -34.54
CA ALA A 4 -54.48 26.55 -33.13
C ALA A 4 -53.69 25.23 -33.02
N ASP A 5 -52.47 25.31 -32.50
CA ASP A 5 -51.75 24.17 -31.94
C ASP A 5 -51.71 24.35 -30.41
N PRO A 6 -52.22 23.40 -29.63
CA PRO A 6 -52.02 23.35 -28.19
C PRO A 6 -50.82 22.44 -27.89
N ILE A 7 -49.94 22.89 -26.98
CA ILE A 7 -49.47 22.14 -25.80
C ILE A 7 -48.49 23.05 -25.07
N ALA A 8 -49.00 23.60 -23.97
CA ALA A 8 -48.22 24.19 -22.90
C ALA A 8 -47.80 23.09 -21.92
N GLY A 9 -46.64 23.25 -21.28
CA GLY A 9 -46.37 22.64 -19.97
C GLY A 9 -45.08 21.83 -19.84
N LEU A 10 -43.94 22.51 -19.74
CA LEU A 10 -42.79 22.02 -18.95
C LEU A 10 -42.19 23.21 -18.17
N PRO A 11 -41.94 23.07 -16.85
CA PRO A 11 -41.39 24.15 -16.04
C PRO A 11 -39.90 24.37 -16.35
N GLU A 12 -39.54 25.65 -16.45
CA GLU A 12 -38.20 26.18 -16.63
C GLU A 12 -37.33 25.82 -15.41
N ILE A 13 -36.31 24.98 -15.60
CA ILE A 13 -35.36 24.65 -14.52
C ILE A 13 -34.44 25.85 -14.33
N ALA A 14 -34.66 26.58 -13.25
CA ALA A 14 -33.80 27.67 -12.80
C ALA A 14 -32.35 27.18 -12.62
N ALA A 15 -31.41 27.95 -13.17
CA ALA A 15 -29.97 27.73 -12.97
C ALA A 15 -29.62 27.82 -11.47
N PRO A 16 -28.70 27.00 -10.95
CA PRO A 16 -28.31 27.08 -9.55
C PRO A 16 -27.55 28.38 -9.29
N THR A 17 -28.11 29.17 -8.38
CA THR A 17 -27.54 30.38 -7.79
C THR A 17 -26.24 30.04 -7.04
N GLU A 18 -25.16 30.75 -7.34
CA GLU A 18 -23.89 30.67 -6.60
C GLU A 18 -24.11 31.06 -5.14
N ALA A 19 -23.83 30.14 -4.22
CA ALA A 19 -23.77 30.42 -2.79
C ALA A 19 -22.40 31.02 -2.43
N PRO A 20 -22.33 32.00 -1.50
CA PRO A 20 -21.13 32.78 -1.25
C PRO A 20 -20.05 31.95 -0.53
N ALA A 21 -18.80 32.22 -0.90
CA ALA A 21 -17.60 31.65 -0.31
C ALA A 21 -17.55 31.92 1.21
N SER A 22 -17.64 30.87 2.02
CA SER A 22 -17.31 30.95 3.44
C SER A 22 -15.82 30.70 3.65
N ALA A 23 -15.17 31.72 4.20
CA ALA A 23 -13.80 31.68 4.68
C ALA A 23 -13.67 30.71 5.86
N GLY A 24 -12.66 29.83 5.78
CA GLY A 24 -12.33 28.85 6.82
C GLY A 24 -11.11 28.03 6.43
N ASP A 25 -10.00 28.71 6.12
CA ASP A 25 -8.69 28.08 5.87
C ASP A 25 -8.10 27.57 7.19
N HIS A 26 -8.55 26.38 7.61
CA HIS A 26 -7.95 25.65 8.72
C HIS A 26 -7.58 24.23 8.26
N GLY A 27 -6.32 24.07 7.87
CA GLY A 27 -5.62 22.78 7.92
C GLY A 27 -5.46 22.03 6.59
N ARG A 28 -5.03 22.71 5.52
CA ARG A 28 -4.53 22.02 4.30
C ARG A 28 -3.24 21.23 4.64
N PRO A 29 -3.16 19.89 4.48
CA PRO A 29 -1.87 19.22 4.45
C PRO A 29 -1.12 19.67 3.18
N ALA A 30 0.03 20.32 3.37
CA ALA A 30 0.76 20.94 2.27
C ALA A 30 1.24 19.91 1.22
N PRO A 31 1.32 20.28 -0.07
CA PRO A 31 1.80 19.44 -1.18
C PRO A 31 3.34 19.23 -1.17
N LYS A 32 3.96 19.17 0.02
CA LYS A 32 5.42 19.28 0.19
C LYS A 32 6.20 18.08 -0.36
N PHE A 33 5.59 16.90 -0.49
CA PHE A 33 6.28 15.68 -0.92
C PHE A 33 6.25 15.44 -2.43
N ARG A 34 5.92 16.43 -3.27
CA ARG A 34 5.92 16.26 -4.74
C ARG A 34 7.04 16.98 -5.48
N LEU A 35 7.68 17.98 -4.86
CA LEU A 35 8.57 18.91 -5.57
C LEU A 35 10.03 18.90 -5.12
N GLU A 36 10.39 18.14 -4.07
CA GLU A 36 11.80 18.07 -3.65
C GLU A 36 12.67 17.38 -4.72
N GLU A 37 13.61 18.13 -5.29
CA GLU A 37 14.58 17.62 -6.26
C GLU A 37 15.53 16.58 -5.64
N ARG A 38 16.05 15.69 -6.50
CA ARG A 38 17.03 14.66 -6.12
C ARG A 38 18.41 15.31 -5.95
N ASP A 39 18.64 15.90 -4.78
CA ASP A 39 19.97 16.31 -4.35
C ASP A 39 20.79 15.08 -3.95
N TRP A 40 21.91 14.87 -4.66
CA TRP A 40 22.77 13.71 -4.47
C TRP A 40 23.38 13.67 -3.05
N LEU A 41 23.70 14.83 -2.47
CA LEU A 41 24.32 14.93 -1.16
C LEU A 41 23.29 14.58 -0.08
N ARG A 42 22.07 15.14 -0.16
CA ARG A 42 20.98 14.78 0.75
C ARG A 42 20.66 13.29 0.72
N ARG A 43 20.63 12.69 -0.49
CA ARG A 43 20.44 11.25 -0.63
C ARG A 43 21.58 10.46 0.01
N ARG A 44 22.85 10.89 -0.16
CA ARG A 44 23.99 10.22 0.47
C ARG A 44 23.94 10.32 1.99
N LEU A 45 23.60 11.48 2.54
CA LEU A 45 23.42 11.68 3.98
C LEU A 45 22.27 10.85 4.54
N SER A 46 21.16 10.74 3.80
CA SER A 46 20.03 9.87 4.15
C SER A 46 20.43 8.39 4.24
N ILE A 47 21.23 7.92 3.27
CA ILE A 47 21.76 6.54 3.26
C ILE A 47 22.71 6.33 4.45
N LEU A 48 23.65 7.26 4.68
CA LEU A 48 24.59 7.17 5.82
C LEU A 48 23.85 7.17 7.16
N PHE A 49 22.79 7.97 7.28
CA PHE A 49 21.92 7.98 8.45
C PHE A 49 21.24 6.61 8.66
N ALA A 50 20.72 6.01 7.59
CA ALA A 50 20.10 4.69 7.63
C ALA A 50 21.12 3.60 8.04
N ASP A 51 22.32 3.64 7.46
CA ASP A 51 23.39 2.69 7.76
C ASP A 51 23.87 2.82 9.23
N LEU A 52 23.98 4.05 9.74
CA LEU A 52 24.32 4.30 11.15
C LEU A 52 23.24 3.76 12.10
N LEU A 53 21.95 3.96 11.79
CA LEU A 53 20.85 3.38 12.58
C LEU A 53 20.90 1.86 12.56
N THR A 54 21.19 1.28 11.40
CA THR A 54 21.32 -0.17 11.20
C THR A 54 22.46 -0.75 12.07
N TRP A 55 23.60 -0.07 12.12
CA TRP A 55 24.74 -0.47 12.97
C TRP A 55 24.41 -0.32 14.46
N THR A 56 23.92 0.85 14.89
CA THR A 56 23.62 1.16 16.30
C THR A 56 22.53 0.26 16.88
N VAL A 57 21.43 0.03 16.17
CA VAL A 57 20.37 -0.91 16.58
C VAL A 57 20.91 -2.35 16.60
N GLY A 58 21.86 -2.67 15.72
CA GLY A 58 22.52 -3.96 15.68
C GLY A 58 23.32 -4.32 16.93
N LEU A 59 23.89 -3.33 17.62
CA LEU A 59 24.64 -3.53 18.87
C LEU A 59 23.74 -3.92 20.06
N LEU A 60 22.45 -3.59 20.00
CA LEU A 60 21.53 -3.87 21.10
C LEU A 60 21.15 -5.36 21.15
N PRO A 61 21.03 -6.00 22.33
CA PRO A 61 20.46 -7.35 22.44
C PRO A 61 19.01 -7.41 21.98
N TRP A 62 18.57 -8.57 21.48
CA TRP A 62 17.22 -8.76 20.91
C TRP A 62 16.07 -8.27 21.82
N PRO A 63 16.02 -8.60 23.14
CA PRO A 63 14.95 -8.13 24.01
C PRO A 63 14.95 -6.60 24.18
N LEU A 64 16.14 -5.99 24.25
CA LEU A 64 16.28 -4.56 24.47
C LEU A 64 15.82 -3.75 23.25
N ARG A 65 16.03 -4.28 22.04
CA ARG A 65 15.55 -3.66 20.79
C ARG A 65 14.03 -3.45 20.82
N PHE A 66 13.28 -4.52 21.08
CA PHE A 66 11.81 -4.48 21.11
C PHE A 66 11.30 -3.69 22.31
N TRP A 67 11.96 -3.77 23.46
CA TRP A 67 11.62 -2.94 24.60
C TRP A 67 11.76 -1.45 24.28
N LEU A 68 12.86 -1.04 23.65
CA LEU A 68 13.09 0.36 23.26
C LEU A 68 12.08 0.81 22.20
N ALA A 69 11.82 -0.03 21.19
CA ALA A 69 10.80 0.22 20.18
C ALA A 69 9.43 0.44 20.84
N ASP A 70 9.06 -0.36 21.84
CA ASP A 70 7.81 -0.18 22.57
C ASP A 70 7.76 1.15 23.35
N ARG A 71 8.89 1.61 23.92
CA ARG A 71 8.96 2.92 24.58
C ARG A 71 8.82 4.07 23.58
N VAL A 72 9.44 3.95 22.40
CA VAL A 72 9.28 4.91 21.31
C VAL A 72 7.83 4.94 20.83
N GLY A 73 7.21 3.78 20.61
CA GLY A 73 5.80 3.67 20.26
C GLY A 73 4.87 4.27 21.33
N ASP A 74 5.16 4.02 22.62
CA ASP A 74 4.42 4.60 23.74
C ASP A 74 4.52 6.13 23.78
N LEU A 75 5.72 6.67 23.54
CA LEU A 75 5.94 8.11 23.46
C LEU A 75 5.19 8.70 22.26
N TRP A 76 5.27 8.05 21.10
CA TRP A 76 4.57 8.50 19.89
C TRP A 76 3.05 8.51 20.09
N TYR A 77 2.49 7.44 20.67
CA TYR A 77 1.06 7.37 21.03
C TYR A 77 0.61 8.56 21.89
N ARG A 78 1.46 9.00 22.84
CA ARG A 78 1.16 10.17 23.69
C ARG A 78 1.21 11.49 22.91
N LEU A 79 2.22 11.66 22.07
CA LEU A 79 2.50 12.91 21.35
C LEU A 79 1.66 13.12 20.07
N ALA A 80 1.00 12.08 19.57
CA ALA A 80 0.27 12.12 18.30
C ALA A 80 -1.25 11.91 18.45
N PRO A 81 -1.99 12.88 19.00
CA PRO A 81 -3.43 12.74 19.25
C PRO A 81 -4.25 12.49 17.97
N THR A 82 -3.88 13.11 16.85
CA THR A 82 -4.57 12.93 15.56
C THR A 82 -4.42 11.51 15.03
N TYR A 83 -3.19 10.98 14.99
CA TYR A 83 -2.96 9.60 14.55
C TYR A 83 -3.60 8.60 15.51
N ARG A 84 -3.60 8.88 16.82
CA ARG A 84 -4.28 8.05 17.82
C ARG A 84 -5.79 7.97 17.55
N ALA A 85 -6.43 9.11 17.25
CA ALA A 85 -7.85 9.15 16.90
C ALA A 85 -8.15 8.39 15.60
N ASN A 86 -7.28 8.48 14.60
CA ASN A 86 -7.43 7.75 13.34
C ASN A 86 -7.36 6.24 13.55
N VAL A 87 -6.31 5.76 14.24
CA VAL A 87 -6.15 4.33 14.55
C VAL A 87 -7.33 3.82 15.37
N ARG A 88 -7.81 4.59 16.36
CA ARG A 88 -9.03 4.24 17.12
C ARG A 88 -10.21 4.05 16.19
N ALA A 89 -10.48 5.02 15.32
CA ALA A 89 -11.61 4.96 14.38
C ALA A 89 -11.52 3.76 13.43
N ASN A 90 -10.31 3.45 12.95
CA ASN A 90 -10.09 2.31 12.07
C ASN A 90 -10.37 0.99 12.80
N LEU A 91 -9.79 0.80 14.00
CA LEU A 91 -10.02 -0.42 14.78
C LEU A 91 -11.48 -0.56 15.21
N SER A 92 -12.14 0.55 15.61
CA SER A 92 -13.58 0.52 15.92
C SER A 92 -14.43 0.01 14.76
N GLN A 93 -14.09 0.38 13.51
CA GLN A 93 -14.78 -0.12 12.32
C GLN A 93 -14.56 -1.63 12.14
N VAL A 94 -13.30 -2.08 12.26
CA VAL A 94 -12.93 -3.50 12.10
C VAL A 94 -13.61 -4.39 13.14
N PHE A 95 -13.68 -3.93 14.39
CA PHE A 95 -14.32 -4.66 15.49
C PHE A 95 -15.85 -4.43 15.60
N GLY A 96 -16.46 -3.69 14.67
CA GLY A 96 -17.91 -3.44 14.68
C GLY A 96 -18.43 -2.62 15.87
N GLY A 97 -17.56 -1.91 16.60
CA GLY A 97 -17.94 -1.06 17.74
C GLY A 97 -18.25 -1.79 19.05
N GLU A 98 -18.13 -3.12 19.11
CA GLU A 98 -18.47 -3.91 20.31
C GLU A 98 -17.29 -4.07 21.29
N THR A 99 -16.10 -3.58 20.93
CA THR A 99 -14.90 -3.71 21.77
C THR A 99 -14.96 -2.74 22.97
N PRO A 100 -14.77 -3.22 24.21
CA PRO A 100 -14.71 -2.35 25.38
C PRO A 100 -13.67 -1.25 25.23
N GLU A 101 -13.99 -0.01 25.63
CA GLU A 101 -13.13 1.17 25.45
C GLU A 101 -11.70 0.96 25.96
N ARG A 102 -11.54 0.34 27.14
CA ARG A 102 -10.22 0.01 27.72
C ARG A 102 -9.41 -0.90 26.81
N ARG A 103 -10.05 -1.91 26.22
CA ARG A 103 -9.39 -2.85 25.30
C ARG A 103 -9.02 -2.14 24.01
N LEU A 104 -9.91 -1.31 23.48
CA LEU A 104 -9.62 -0.51 22.28
C LEU A 104 -8.41 0.42 22.49
N ASP A 105 -8.31 1.07 23.65
CA ASP A 105 -7.13 1.88 23.99
C ASP A 105 -5.82 1.10 24.03
N GLU A 106 -5.84 -0.12 24.59
CA GLU A 106 -4.69 -1.02 24.58
C GLU A 106 -4.28 -1.42 23.16
N LEU A 107 -5.26 -1.73 22.31
CA LEU A 107 -5.03 -2.10 20.91
C LEU A 107 -4.46 -0.93 20.10
N VAL A 108 -5.03 0.27 20.25
CA VAL A 108 -4.52 1.48 19.60
C VAL A 108 -3.08 1.72 20.02
N ARG A 109 -2.75 1.66 21.33
CA ARG A 109 -1.37 1.79 21.80
C ARG A 109 -0.47 0.68 21.23
N GLY A 110 -0.99 -0.54 21.12
CA GLY A 110 -0.35 -1.68 20.48
C GLY A 110 0.08 -1.38 19.05
N VAL A 111 -0.79 -0.78 18.23
CA VAL A 111 -0.48 -0.39 16.85
C VAL A 111 0.72 0.55 16.75
N PHE A 112 0.84 1.55 17.64
CA PHE A 112 2.01 2.45 17.66
C PHE A 112 3.30 1.70 18.01
N ARG A 113 3.24 0.75 18.96
CA ARG A 113 4.37 -0.12 19.28
C ARG A 113 4.75 -0.98 18.08
N GLN A 114 3.78 -1.63 17.44
CA GLN A 114 4.02 -2.46 16.25
C GLN A 114 4.68 -1.65 15.13
N ASN A 115 4.24 -0.40 14.91
CA ASN A 115 4.86 0.46 13.92
C ASN A 115 6.31 0.84 14.29
N ALA A 116 6.60 1.12 15.57
CA ALA A 116 7.97 1.35 16.03
C ALA A 116 8.86 0.10 15.89
N ARG A 117 8.30 -1.09 16.12
CA ARG A 117 8.98 -2.37 15.88
C ARG A 117 9.26 -2.60 14.40
N ASN A 118 8.39 -2.15 13.49
CA ASN A 118 8.63 -2.25 12.04
C ASN A 118 9.91 -1.52 11.62
N PHE A 119 10.18 -0.34 12.19
CA PHE A 119 11.46 0.34 11.97
C PHE A 119 12.64 -0.46 12.52
N THR A 120 12.48 -1.09 13.68
CA THR A 120 13.51 -1.96 14.26
C THR A 120 13.84 -3.13 13.34
N ASP A 121 12.83 -3.78 12.76
CA ASP A 121 13.04 -4.83 11.76
C ASP A 121 13.74 -4.28 10.52
N LEU A 122 13.32 -3.11 10.02
CA LEU A 122 13.91 -2.47 8.85
C LEU A 122 15.39 -2.16 9.02
N PHE A 123 15.82 -1.80 10.24
CA PHE A 123 17.24 -1.63 10.57
C PHE A 123 17.99 -2.95 10.75
N ARG A 124 17.30 -4.09 10.87
CA ARG A 124 17.94 -5.40 11.10
C ARG A 124 17.99 -6.28 9.86
N MET A 125 16.95 -6.24 9.03
CA MET A 125 16.84 -7.05 7.82
C MET A 125 18.03 -6.95 6.86
N PRO A 126 18.70 -5.79 6.66
CA PRO A 126 19.89 -5.74 5.80
C PRO A 126 21.05 -6.66 6.25
N HIS A 127 21.02 -7.12 7.49
CA HIS A 127 22.01 -8.04 8.06
C HIS A 127 21.53 -9.49 8.15
N TRP A 128 20.32 -9.80 7.68
CA TRP A 128 19.85 -11.18 7.63
C TRP A 128 20.38 -11.87 6.39
N ASP A 129 20.71 -13.14 6.50
CA ASP A 129 20.96 -14.00 5.36
C ASP A 129 19.77 -14.95 5.09
N GLY A 130 19.89 -15.81 4.09
CA GLY A 130 18.83 -16.78 3.78
C GLY A 130 18.51 -17.75 4.92
N ALA A 131 19.51 -18.07 5.77
CA ALA A 131 19.31 -18.95 6.92
C ALA A 131 18.54 -18.21 8.03
N ASP A 132 18.81 -16.93 8.24
CA ASP A 132 18.03 -16.07 9.13
C ASP A 132 16.57 -15.98 8.70
N PHE A 133 16.28 -15.74 7.42
CA PHE A 133 14.90 -15.74 6.92
C PHE A 133 14.22 -17.09 7.15
N THR A 134 14.91 -18.19 6.85
CA THR A 134 14.38 -19.55 7.08
C THR A 134 14.06 -19.80 8.56
N ARG A 135 14.90 -19.30 9.46
CA ARG A 135 14.75 -19.47 10.91
C ARG A 135 13.68 -18.56 11.52
N LEU A 136 13.54 -17.33 11.01
CA LEU A 136 12.70 -16.28 11.58
C LEU A 136 11.32 -16.21 10.96
N VAL A 137 11.15 -16.68 9.72
CA VAL A 137 9.92 -16.52 8.95
C VAL A 137 9.30 -17.89 8.69
N ALA A 138 8.22 -18.18 9.41
CA ALA A 138 7.32 -19.27 9.10
C ALA A 138 6.41 -18.88 7.92
N VAL A 139 6.07 -19.84 7.07
CA VAL A 139 5.06 -19.68 6.03
C VAL A 139 4.00 -20.72 6.26
N ASP A 140 2.73 -20.33 6.14
CA ASP A 140 1.61 -21.25 6.33
C ASP A 140 1.68 -22.42 5.33
N ASP A 141 1.16 -23.57 5.74
CA ASP A 141 1.21 -24.79 4.94
C ASP A 141 0.60 -24.58 3.54
N GLY A 142 1.35 -24.95 2.51
CA GLY A 142 0.95 -24.75 1.11
C GLY A 142 1.12 -23.33 0.58
N GLY A 143 1.51 -22.35 1.40
CA GLY A 143 1.68 -20.96 0.96
C GLY A 143 2.70 -20.80 -0.17
N TRP A 144 3.84 -21.50 -0.09
CA TRP A 144 4.81 -21.53 -1.19
C TRP A 144 4.25 -22.18 -2.46
N ALA A 145 3.42 -23.22 -2.32
CA ALA A 145 2.82 -23.89 -3.47
C ALA A 145 1.83 -22.97 -4.21
N LEU A 146 1.12 -22.08 -3.51
CA LEU A 146 0.27 -21.06 -4.13
C LEU A 146 1.10 -20.09 -4.99
N LEU A 147 2.24 -19.63 -4.46
CA LEU A 147 3.15 -18.75 -5.19
C LEU A 147 3.76 -19.45 -6.42
N ASP A 148 4.18 -20.70 -6.27
CA ASP A 148 4.75 -21.50 -7.36
C ASP A 148 3.72 -21.79 -8.46
N ALA A 149 2.48 -22.10 -8.09
CA ALA A 149 1.37 -22.31 -9.03
C ALA A 149 1.04 -21.04 -9.82
N ALA A 150 1.00 -19.88 -9.15
CA ALA A 150 0.80 -18.60 -9.83
C ALA A 150 1.95 -18.29 -10.81
N ARG A 151 3.20 -18.60 -10.42
CA ARG A 151 4.39 -18.38 -11.27
C ARG A 151 4.45 -19.31 -12.47
N ALA A 152 3.92 -20.53 -12.36
CA ALA A 152 3.87 -21.51 -13.44
C ALA A 152 3.06 -21.02 -14.65
N ARG A 153 2.17 -20.03 -14.48
CA ARG A 153 1.42 -19.39 -15.58
C ARG A 153 2.30 -18.57 -16.53
N GLY A 154 3.52 -18.21 -16.13
CA GLY A 154 4.46 -17.51 -17.01
C GLY A 154 4.13 -16.04 -17.29
N LYS A 155 3.26 -15.41 -16.47
CA LYS A 155 2.80 -14.01 -16.67
C LYS A 155 3.26 -13.03 -15.59
N GLY A 156 4.08 -13.50 -14.66
CA GLY A 156 4.47 -12.75 -13.46
C GLY A 156 3.38 -12.76 -12.39
N ILE A 157 3.71 -12.19 -11.24
CA ILE A 157 2.81 -12.11 -10.08
C ILE A 157 2.78 -10.68 -9.57
N VAL A 158 1.59 -10.14 -9.41
CA VAL A 158 1.34 -8.93 -8.64
C VAL A 158 1.16 -9.35 -7.18
N LEU A 159 2.22 -9.20 -6.40
CA LEU A 159 2.22 -9.51 -4.98
C LEU A 159 1.65 -8.33 -4.20
N VAL A 160 0.54 -8.54 -3.49
CA VAL A 160 -0.14 -7.55 -2.68
C VAL A 160 0.12 -7.81 -1.20
N THR A 161 0.37 -6.76 -0.45
CA THR A 161 0.34 -6.78 1.02
C THR A 161 -0.41 -5.56 1.56
N ALA A 162 -0.51 -5.48 2.88
CA ALA A 162 -1.08 -4.35 3.62
C ALA A 162 -0.03 -3.79 4.58
N HIS A 163 -0.28 -2.61 5.18
CA HIS A 163 0.48 -2.15 6.34
C HIS A 163 0.10 -3.00 7.57
N LEU A 164 0.34 -4.31 7.50
CA LEU A 164 -0.08 -5.31 8.47
C LEU A 164 1.15 -6.04 9.01
N GLY A 165 1.25 -6.14 10.34
CA GLY A 165 2.37 -6.75 11.04
C GLY A 165 3.72 -6.23 10.55
N ALA A 166 4.63 -7.15 10.28
CA ALA A 166 5.98 -6.84 9.80
C ALA A 166 6.04 -6.90 8.26
N PHE A 167 5.19 -6.12 7.60
CA PHE A 167 4.97 -6.20 6.14
C PHE A 167 6.24 -6.10 5.27
N ASP A 168 7.28 -5.41 5.73
CA ASP A 168 8.56 -5.34 5.00
C ASP A 168 9.28 -6.70 4.89
N VAL A 169 9.02 -7.63 5.83
CA VAL A 169 9.57 -9.00 5.83
C VAL A 169 9.07 -9.80 4.62
N VAL A 170 7.84 -9.54 4.14
CA VAL A 170 7.21 -10.27 3.04
C VAL A 170 8.12 -10.28 1.81
N GLY A 171 8.49 -9.09 1.35
CA GLY A 171 9.30 -8.93 0.15
C GLY A 171 10.68 -9.54 0.30
N GLN A 172 11.32 -9.34 1.45
CA GLN A 172 12.68 -9.81 1.68
C GLN A 172 12.74 -11.34 1.80
N ALA A 173 11.77 -11.97 2.48
CA ALA A 173 11.71 -13.42 2.62
C ALA A 173 11.48 -14.12 1.27
N ILE A 174 10.55 -13.60 0.45
CA ILE A 174 10.28 -14.13 -0.89
C ILE A 174 11.50 -13.94 -1.80
N GLY A 175 12.12 -12.77 -1.75
CA GLY A 175 13.31 -12.48 -2.52
C GLY A 175 14.53 -13.31 -2.11
N ALA A 176 14.73 -13.56 -0.81
CA ALA A 176 15.77 -14.42 -0.27
C ALA A 176 15.61 -15.89 -0.71
N ARG A 177 14.38 -16.33 -0.98
CA ARG A 177 14.07 -17.64 -1.60
C ARG A 177 14.37 -17.69 -3.10
N GLY A 178 14.84 -16.59 -3.69
CA GLY A 178 15.25 -16.54 -5.10
C GLY A 178 14.14 -16.12 -6.06
N HIS A 179 13.09 -15.44 -5.59
CA HIS A 179 12.07 -14.84 -6.44
C HIS A 179 12.30 -13.32 -6.57
N PRO A 180 12.89 -12.83 -7.67
CA PRO A 180 13.15 -11.41 -7.84
C PRO A 180 11.87 -10.58 -7.78
N MET A 181 11.94 -9.45 -7.09
CA MET A 181 10.78 -8.58 -6.90
C MET A 181 11.12 -7.12 -7.17
N THR A 182 10.28 -6.47 -7.96
CA THR A 182 10.26 -5.00 -8.13
C THR A 182 9.11 -4.42 -7.31
N ALA A 183 9.41 -3.78 -6.19
CA ALA A 183 8.42 -3.16 -5.32
C ALA A 183 8.14 -1.71 -5.75
N LEU A 184 6.87 -1.39 -6.06
CA LEU A 184 6.44 -0.03 -6.39
C LEU A 184 6.03 0.71 -5.11
N THR A 185 6.61 1.88 -4.87
CA THR A 185 6.31 2.66 -3.66
C THR A 185 6.07 4.13 -3.99
N GLY A 186 5.05 4.70 -3.36
CA GLY A 186 4.78 6.13 -3.41
C GLY A 186 5.53 6.87 -2.31
N ARG A 187 5.91 8.12 -2.56
CA ARG A 187 6.55 8.96 -1.55
C ARG A 187 5.52 9.53 -0.57
N THR A 188 5.41 8.91 0.60
CA THR A 188 4.48 9.29 1.68
C THR A 188 5.15 10.08 2.82
N THR A 189 6.48 10.27 2.76
CA THR A 189 7.27 11.01 3.74
C THR A 189 8.22 12.00 3.06
N ALA A 190 8.92 12.82 3.86
CA ALA A 190 10.01 13.67 3.36
C ALA A 190 11.05 12.85 2.57
N ARG A 191 11.66 13.44 1.53
CA ARG A 191 12.61 12.74 0.64
C ARG A 191 13.73 12.06 1.42
N PHE A 192 14.26 12.73 2.46
CA PHE A 192 15.33 12.19 3.30
C PHE A 192 14.94 10.88 3.99
N ILE A 193 13.75 10.78 4.60
CA ILE A 193 13.28 9.54 5.25
C ILE A 193 12.93 8.48 4.20
N PHE A 194 12.31 8.91 3.10
CA PHE A 194 11.92 8.01 2.03
C PHE A 194 13.14 7.36 1.35
N ASP A 195 14.21 8.10 1.08
CA ASP A 195 15.47 7.56 0.58
C ASP A 195 16.11 6.55 1.54
N ALA A 196 16.06 6.81 2.85
CA ALA A 196 16.59 5.93 3.89
C ALA A 196 15.80 4.61 3.93
N VAL A 197 14.48 4.69 3.99
CA VAL A 197 13.59 3.51 4.02
C VAL A 197 13.73 2.70 2.73
N THR A 198 13.73 3.34 1.57
CA THR A 198 13.89 2.63 0.29
C THR A 198 15.29 2.06 0.09
N HIS A 199 16.32 2.62 0.73
CA HIS A 199 17.66 2.04 0.78
C HIS A 199 17.68 0.76 1.62
N LEU A 200 17.09 0.78 2.82
CA LEU A 200 17.03 -0.39 3.70
C LEU A 200 16.17 -1.53 3.15
N ARG A 201 15.24 -1.25 2.23
CA ARG A 201 14.43 -2.24 1.51
C ARG A 201 15.15 -2.91 0.34
N ARG A 202 16.38 -2.49 0.02
CA ARG A 202 17.18 -3.14 -1.04
C ARG A 202 17.88 -4.37 -0.49
N GLY A 203 18.13 -5.33 -1.37
CA GLY A 203 18.80 -6.59 -1.03
C GLY A 203 17.88 -7.76 -1.26
N HIS A 204 18.40 -8.97 -1.05
CA HIS A 204 17.62 -10.22 -1.16
C HIS A 204 16.80 -10.31 -2.45
N ASN A 205 17.34 -9.88 -3.60
CA ASN A 205 16.62 -9.82 -4.89
C ASN A 205 15.40 -8.88 -4.95
N VAL A 206 15.29 -7.93 -4.02
CA VAL A 206 14.27 -6.89 -4.01
C VAL A 206 14.85 -5.56 -4.47
N VAL A 207 14.17 -4.93 -5.43
CA VAL A 207 14.44 -3.57 -5.89
C VAL A 207 13.21 -2.71 -5.67
N THR A 208 13.38 -1.56 -5.02
CA THR A 208 12.31 -0.59 -4.84
C THR A 208 12.37 0.51 -5.90
N VAL A 209 11.22 0.80 -6.52
CA VAL A 209 11.07 1.85 -7.53
C VAL A 209 9.96 2.81 -7.13
N GLU A 210 10.15 4.10 -7.41
CA GLU A 210 9.13 5.12 -7.11
C GLU A 210 7.97 5.04 -8.10
N ALA A 211 6.75 5.35 -7.66
CA ALA A 211 5.52 5.45 -8.46
C ALA A 211 5.55 6.63 -9.45
N THR A 212 6.51 6.57 -10.38
CA THR A 212 6.73 7.47 -11.51
C THR A 212 6.55 6.69 -12.81
N PRO A 213 6.37 7.32 -13.98
CA PRO A 213 6.29 6.61 -15.25
C PRO A 213 7.45 5.63 -15.49
N GLY A 214 8.67 6.00 -15.10
CA GLY A 214 9.85 5.14 -15.20
C GLY A 214 9.80 3.94 -14.23
N GLY A 215 9.28 4.12 -13.02
CA GLY A 215 9.09 3.03 -12.06
C GLY A 215 7.99 2.06 -12.49
N VAL A 216 6.86 2.59 -12.98
CA VAL A 216 5.77 1.79 -13.57
C VAL A 216 6.29 0.95 -14.74
N ARG A 217 7.11 1.53 -15.63
CA ARG A 217 7.76 0.78 -16.72
C ARG A 217 8.60 -0.38 -16.20
N LYS A 218 9.38 -0.19 -15.13
CA LYS A 218 10.21 -1.25 -14.53
C LYS A 218 9.36 -2.38 -13.95
N VAL A 219 8.25 -2.05 -13.30
CA VAL A 219 7.28 -3.04 -12.79
C VAL A 219 6.73 -3.91 -13.92
N VAL A 220 6.26 -3.28 -15.00
CA VAL A 220 5.71 -3.99 -16.17
C VAL A 220 6.76 -4.89 -16.80
N GLN A 221 8.00 -4.40 -16.93
CA GLN A 221 9.12 -5.21 -17.42
C GLN A 221 9.42 -6.42 -16.53
N ALA A 222 9.35 -6.27 -15.20
CA ALA A 222 9.54 -7.37 -14.26
C ALA A 222 8.44 -8.44 -14.44
N LEU A 223 7.16 -8.02 -14.49
CA LEU A 223 6.05 -8.95 -14.71
C LEU A 223 6.20 -9.73 -16.03
N ARG A 224 6.62 -9.05 -17.12
CA ARG A 224 6.91 -9.71 -18.41
C ARG A 224 8.06 -10.72 -18.36
N ARG A 225 9.00 -10.57 -17.43
CA ARG A 225 10.06 -11.56 -17.17
C ARG A 225 9.60 -12.69 -16.23
N ASN A 226 8.30 -12.79 -15.95
CA ASN A 226 7.73 -13.72 -14.99
C ASN A 226 8.28 -13.52 -13.55
N GLU A 227 8.63 -12.28 -13.21
CA GLU A 227 9.06 -11.87 -11.86
C GLU A 227 7.88 -11.28 -11.06
N LEU A 228 8.17 -10.87 -9.81
CA LEU A 228 7.16 -10.32 -8.91
C LEU A 228 7.14 -8.79 -8.97
N ALA A 229 5.94 -8.23 -8.90
CA ALA A 229 5.70 -6.82 -8.61
C ALA A 229 5.09 -6.68 -7.21
N GLY A 230 5.77 -6.00 -6.29
CA GLY A 230 5.29 -5.83 -4.91
C GLY A 230 4.54 -4.51 -4.71
N LEU A 231 3.33 -4.55 -4.15
CA LEU A 231 2.53 -3.37 -3.81
C LEU A 231 1.91 -3.49 -2.41
N VAL A 232 1.83 -2.36 -1.70
CA VAL A 232 1.03 -2.22 -0.48
C VAL A 232 -0.26 -1.51 -0.85
N SER A 233 -1.44 -2.06 -0.52
CA SER A 233 -2.70 -1.61 -1.14
C SER A 233 -3.89 -1.45 -0.20
N ASP A 234 -3.66 -1.34 1.11
CA ASP A 234 -4.69 -1.16 2.13
C ASP A 234 -5.08 0.31 2.40
N TYR A 235 -4.39 1.28 1.78
CA TYR A 235 -4.74 2.70 1.91
C TYR A 235 -4.35 3.55 0.69
N ASP A 236 -5.27 4.42 0.29
CA ASP A 236 -5.09 5.38 -0.81
C ASP A 236 -4.43 6.69 -0.34
N PHE A 237 -3.10 6.68 -0.23
CA PHE A 237 -2.33 7.87 0.16
C PHE A 237 -2.43 9.05 -0.83
N PHE A 238 -2.79 8.78 -2.08
CA PHE A 238 -2.78 9.76 -3.16
C PHE A 238 -4.16 10.23 -3.56
N GLN A 239 -5.21 9.73 -2.91
CA GLN A 239 -6.60 10.12 -3.12
C GLN A 239 -7.02 9.98 -4.59
N ASN A 240 -6.49 8.96 -5.27
CA ASN A 240 -6.79 8.58 -6.65
C ASN A 240 -7.20 7.10 -6.76
N GLY A 241 -7.58 6.51 -5.64
CA GLY A 241 -8.08 5.16 -5.50
C GLY A 241 -9.44 4.97 -6.14
N LEU A 242 -9.81 3.71 -6.36
CA LEU A 242 -11.16 3.35 -6.78
C LEU A 242 -12.04 3.07 -5.55
N PRO A 243 -13.34 3.41 -5.60
CA PRO A 243 -14.28 3.09 -4.55
C PRO A 243 -14.37 1.58 -4.30
N VAL A 244 -14.43 1.20 -3.03
CA VAL A 244 -14.60 -0.18 -2.56
C VAL A 244 -15.36 -0.17 -1.23
N THR A 245 -16.01 -1.29 -0.92
CA THR A 245 -16.53 -1.55 0.43
C THR A 245 -15.46 -2.33 1.21
N LEU A 246 -15.08 -1.81 2.39
CA LEU A 246 -14.16 -2.48 3.31
C LEU A 246 -14.76 -2.45 4.72
N PHE A 247 -14.85 -3.60 5.39
CA PHE A 247 -15.53 -3.82 6.66
C PHE A 247 -16.95 -3.23 6.67
N GLY A 248 -17.71 -3.50 5.61
CA GLY A 248 -19.09 -3.03 5.43
C GLY A 248 -19.25 -1.52 5.20
N ARG A 249 -18.15 -0.78 4.96
CA ARG A 249 -18.19 0.67 4.77
C ARG A 249 -17.36 1.13 3.58
N GLU A 250 -17.91 2.06 2.81
CA GLU A 250 -17.29 2.66 1.64
C GLU A 250 -15.97 3.40 1.95
N THR A 251 -14.93 3.09 1.20
CA THR A 251 -13.63 3.78 1.17
C THR A 251 -13.03 3.75 -0.24
N THR A 252 -11.77 4.14 -0.41
CA THR A 252 -11.00 4.00 -1.65
C THR A 252 -9.74 3.17 -1.43
N MET A 253 -9.37 2.38 -2.44
CA MET A 253 -8.13 1.60 -2.44
C MET A 253 -7.33 1.86 -3.74
N PRO A 254 -5.98 1.79 -3.69
CA PRO A 254 -5.15 1.97 -4.89
C PRO A 254 -5.46 0.92 -5.96
N PRO A 255 -5.73 1.31 -7.23
CA PRO A 255 -6.08 0.38 -8.29
C PRO A 255 -4.87 -0.32 -8.91
N GLY A 256 -3.65 0.05 -8.50
CA GLY A 256 -2.39 -0.41 -9.08
C GLY A 256 -2.32 -1.93 -9.28
N PRO A 257 -2.58 -2.76 -8.24
CA PRO A 257 -2.50 -4.21 -8.39
C PRO A 257 -3.42 -4.77 -9.48
N VAL A 258 -4.68 -4.31 -9.49
CA VAL A 258 -5.71 -4.76 -10.42
C VAL A 258 -5.38 -4.31 -11.85
N ARG A 259 -4.92 -3.06 -12.02
CA ARG A 259 -4.47 -2.54 -13.32
C ARG A 259 -3.30 -3.34 -13.87
N PHE A 260 -2.27 -3.59 -13.07
CA PHE A 260 -1.11 -4.36 -13.50
C PHE A 260 -1.49 -5.79 -13.90
N ALA A 261 -2.31 -6.47 -13.08
CA ALA A 261 -2.77 -7.82 -13.37
C ALA A 261 -3.59 -7.87 -14.67
N ARG A 262 -4.54 -6.95 -14.85
CA ARG A 262 -5.35 -6.84 -16.07
C ARG A 262 -4.50 -6.63 -17.31
N ASP A 263 -3.56 -5.69 -17.26
CA ASP A 263 -2.84 -5.26 -18.46
C ASP A 263 -1.77 -6.28 -18.88
N THR A 264 -1.14 -6.95 -17.90
CA THR A 264 -0.06 -7.93 -18.13
C THR A 264 -0.51 -9.40 -18.17
N GLY A 265 -1.68 -9.71 -17.59
CA GLY A 265 -2.17 -11.08 -17.39
C GLY A 265 -1.61 -11.77 -16.15
N ALA A 266 -0.81 -11.08 -15.34
CA ALA A 266 -0.27 -11.57 -14.07
C ALA A 266 -1.37 -11.98 -13.09
N SER A 267 -1.13 -12.99 -12.25
CA SER A 267 -2.01 -13.28 -11.11
C SER A 267 -1.77 -12.26 -10.00
N VAL A 268 -2.82 -11.89 -9.28
CA VAL A 268 -2.72 -11.18 -8.00
C VAL A 268 -2.62 -12.21 -6.87
N VAL A 269 -1.62 -12.09 -6.02
CA VAL A 269 -1.42 -12.97 -4.85
C VAL A 269 -1.19 -12.10 -3.62
N GLY A 270 -1.99 -12.30 -2.58
CA GLY A 270 -1.79 -11.67 -1.27
C GLY A 270 -0.68 -12.38 -0.49
N ALA A 271 0.17 -11.62 0.17
CA ALA A 271 1.15 -12.12 1.13
C ALA A 271 1.23 -11.18 2.33
N PHE A 272 0.87 -11.67 3.51
CA PHE A 272 0.68 -10.85 4.70
C PHE A 272 1.52 -11.38 5.85
N ALA A 273 2.43 -10.54 6.37
CA ALA A 273 3.30 -10.92 7.47
C ALA A 273 2.70 -10.47 8.81
N ARG A 274 2.46 -11.41 9.72
CA ARG A 274 2.18 -11.12 11.12
C ARG A 274 3.42 -11.36 11.98
N ARG A 275 3.59 -10.56 13.03
CA ARG A 275 4.55 -10.89 14.09
C ARG A 275 3.99 -12.05 14.91
N ALA A 276 4.80 -13.08 15.11
CA ALA A 276 4.51 -14.22 15.96
C ALA A 276 5.31 -14.14 17.27
N GLU A 277 5.07 -15.07 18.19
CA GLU A 277 5.82 -15.14 19.46
C GLU A 277 7.34 -15.28 19.22
N LYS A 278 7.72 -16.07 18.20
CA LYS A 278 9.10 -16.27 17.76
C LYS A 278 9.20 -15.92 16.27
N GLY A 279 9.58 -14.68 15.98
CA GLY A 279 9.78 -14.21 14.61
C GLY A 279 8.48 -13.76 13.92
N TYR A 280 8.26 -14.26 12.71
CA TYR A 280 7.23 -13.80 11.79
C TYR A 280 6.53 -14.99 11.13
N ALA A 281 5.27 -14.80 10.74
CA ALA A 281 4.54 -15.75 9.92
C ALA A 281 3.97 -15.03 8.69
N ILE A 282 4.14 -15.61 7.50
CA ILE A 282 3.55 -15.12 6.25
C ILE A 282 2.42 -16.05 5.84
N ALA A 283 1.24 -15.47 5.70
CA ALA A 283 0.08 -16.10 5.07
C ALA A 283 0.00 -15.66 3.61
N PHE A 284 -0.16 -16.61 2.69
CA PHE A 284 -0.47 -16.34 1.29
C PHE A 284 -1.96 -16.52 1.04
N SER A 285 -2.57 -15.62 0.26
CA SER A 285 -3.92 -15.83 -0.23
C SER A 285 -3.93 -16.76 -1.45
N GLY A 286 -5.11 -17.27 -1.80
CA GLY A 286 -5.33 -17.81 -3.14
C GLY A 286 -5.04 -16.76 -4.22
N PRO A 287 -4.46 -17.16 -5.38
CA PRO A 287 -4.30 -16.25 -6.51
C PRO A 287 -5.67 -15.92 -7.12
N PHE A 288 -5.80 -14.73 -7.69
CA PHE A 288 -6.87 -14.42 -8.62
C PHE A 288 -6.36 -13.68 -9.85
N GLU A 289 -7.08 -13.81 -10.96
CA GLU A 289 -6.79 -13.12 -12.21
C GLU A 289 -7.81 -12.00 -12.43
N VAL A 290 -7.38 -10.95 -13.14
CA VAL A 290 -8.27 -9.88 -13.58
C VAL A 290 -8.58 -10.10 -15.06
N PRO A 291 -9.86 -10.20 -15.45
CA PRO A 291 -10.24 -10.32 -16.85
C PRO A 291 -9.72 -9.12 -17.66
N LYS A 292 -9.40 -9.35 -18.94
CA LYS A 292 -9.03 -8.30 -19.90
C LYS A 292 -10.07 -8.26 -21.02
N THR A 293 -11.28 -7.86 -20.68
CA THR A 293 -12.38 -7.72 -21.63
C THR A 293 -12.35 -6.36 -22.33
N ARG A 294 -13.37 -6.06 -23.14
CA ARG A 294 -13.55 -4.72 -23.72
C ARG A 294 -14.10 -3.71 -22.71
N ASP A 295 -14.67 -4.19 -21.61
CA ASP A 295 -15.23 -3.36 -20.55
C ASP A 295 -14.20 -3.17 -19.43
N LEU A 296 -13.44 -2.09 -19.53
CA LEU A 296 -12.42 -1.76 -18.53
C LEU A 296 -13.02 -1.55 -17.14
N GLU A 297 -14.19 -0.91 -17.04
CA GLU A 297 -14.79 -0.57 -15.75
C GLU A 297 -15.28 -1.83 -15.03
N ALA A 298 -15.93 -2.75 -15.76
CA ALA A 298 -16.35 -4.03 -15.20
C ALA A 298 -15.17 -4.89 -14.72
N ASP A 299 -14.10 -4.98 -15.51
CA ASP A 299 -12.88 -5.70 -15.14
C ASP A 299 -12.24 -5.12 -13.87
N MET A 300 -12.14 -3.79 -13.80
CA MET A 300 -11.58 -3.07 -12.66
C MET A 300 -12.46 -3.26 -11.41
N ALA A 301 -13.78 -3.14 -11.52
CA ALA A 301 -14.69 -3.33 -10.39
C ALA A 301 -14.59 -4.74 -9.81
N ALA A 302 -14.61 -5.77 -10.65
CA ALA A 302 -14.47 -7.16 -10.21
C ALA A 302 -13.11 -7.43 -9.53
N GLY A 303 -12.02 -6.93 -10.12
CA GLY A 303 -10.69 -7.08 -9.55
C GLY A 303 -10.52 -6.31 -8.23
N MET A 304 -11.11 -5.11 -8.11
CA MET A 304 -11.07 -4.33 -6.87
C MET A 304 -11.88 -4.98 -5.76
N ALA A 305 -13.02 -5.60 -6.07
CA ALA A 305 -13.80 -6.37 -5.09
C ALA A 305 -13.01 -7.55 -4.53
N ASN A 306 -12.33 -8.33 -5.39
CA ASN A 306 -11.46 -9.43 -4.97
C ASN A 306 -10.27 -8.93 -4.14
N LEU A 307 -9.66 -7.81 -4.53
CA LEU A 307 -8.56 -7.18 -3.81
C LEU A 307 -9.01 -6.71 -2.41
N ALA A 308 -10.17 -6.07 -2.31
CA ALA A 308 -10.73 -5.61 -1.04
C ALA A 308 -11.03 -6.78 -0.10
N ALA A 309 -11.69 -7.83 -0.59
CA ALA A 309 -11.97 -9.03 0.20
C ALA A 309 -10.70 -9.70 0.75
N MET A 310 -9.67 -9.84 -0.09
CA MET A 310 -8.37 -10.39 0.31
C MET A 310 -7.70 -9.57 1.42
N ILE A 311 -7.73 -8.24 1.32
CA ILE A 311 -7.15 -7.34 2.32
C ILE A 311 -7.99 -7.33 3.61
N GLU A 312 -9.32 -7.38 3.49
CA GLU A 312 -10.24 -7.47 4.62
C GLU A 312 -9.99 -8.73 5.44
N GLU A 313 -9.89 -9.90 4.79
CA GLU A 313 -9.57 -11.18 5.43
C GLU A 313 -8.24 -11.13 6.17
N ALA A 314 -7.20 -10.58 5.53
CA ALA A 314 -5.88 -10.43 6.14
C ALA A 314 -5.92 -9.52 7.37
N ILE A 315 -6.56 -8.35 7.29
CA ILE A 315 -6.69 -7.43 8.42
C ILE A 315 -7.50 -8.07 9.54
N ALA A 316 -8.61 -8.74 9.23
CA ALA A 316 -9.47 -9.40 10.21
C ALA A 316 -8.76 -10.51 11.00
N SER A 317 -7.73 -11.14 10.41
CA SER A 317 -6.97 -12.21 11.09
C SER A 317 -6.08 -11.72 12.24
N VAL A 318 -5.56 -10.48 12.15
CA VAL A 318 -4.67 -9.86 13.16
C VAL A 318 -4.85 -8.33 13.20
N PRO A 319 -6.05 -7.83 13.51
CA PRO A 319 -6.40 -6.40 13.37
C PRO A 319 -5.54 -5.50 14.24
N GLU A 320 -5.06 -5.98 15.39
CA GLU A 320 -4.16 -5.27 16.28
C GLU A 320 -2.76 -5.00 15.70
N GLN A 321 -2.42 -5.67 14.59
CA GLN A 321 -1.17 -5.46 13.87
C GLN A 321 -1.35 -4.61 12.61
N TRP A 322 -2.54 -4.07 12.33
CA TRP A 322 -2.76 -3.18 11.21
C TRP A 322 -2.23 -1.78 11.51
N VAL A 323 -1.04 -1.47 11.01
CA VAL A 323 -0.27 -0.26 11.32
C VAL A 323 -0.56 0.94 10.42
N ILE A 324 -1.80 1.07 9.95
CA ILE A 324 -2.25 2.27 9.23
C ILE A 324 -2.59 3.38 10.23
N LEU A 325 -1.86 4.50 10.16
CA LEU A 325 -2.08 5.65 11.05
C LEU A 325 -3.03 6.69 10.45
N GLN A 326 -3.29 6.59 9.16
CA GLN A 326 -4.24 7.42 8.44
C GLN A 326 -5.65 6.91 8.67
N ARG A 327 -6.63 7.81 8.54
CA ARG A 327 -8.04 7.44 8.68
C ARG A 327 -8.52 6.78 7.38
N VAL A 328 -8.84 5.49 7.43
CA VAL A 328 -9.26 4.71 6.25
C VAL A 328 -10.67 5.11 5.82
N TRP A 329 -11.55 5.40 6.77
CA TRP A 329 -12.89 5.91 6.50
C TRP A 329 -13.00 7.38 6.93
N PRO A 330 -12.62 8.34 6.07
CA PRO A 330 -12.67 9.75 6.40
C PRO A 330 -14.14 10.23 6.51
N THR A 331 -14.40 11.12 7.47
CA THR A 331 -15.73 11.74 7.65
C THR A 331 -16.02 12.82 6.61
N VAL A 332 -14.97 13.42 6.06
CA VAL A 332 -15.01 14.33 4.91
C VAL A 332 -14.01 13.78 3.90
N ARG A 333 -14.46 13.43 2.69
CA ARG A 333 -13.53 13.02 1.63
C ARG A 333 -12.68 14.25 1.27
N PRO A 334 -11.34 14.22 1.47
CA PRO A 334 -10.51 15.33 1.04
C PRO A 334 -10.58 15.46 -0.48
N GLU A 335 -10.37 16.67 -1.01
CA GLU A 335 -10.29 16.85 -2.46
C GLU A 335 -9.23 15.92 -3.04
N THR A 336 -9.57 15.28 -4.16
CA THR A 336 -8.68 14.40 -4.93
C THR A 336 -7.33 15.09 -5.12
N VAL A 337 -6.30 14.56 -4.47
CA VAL A 337 -4.93 15.03 -4.62
C VAL A 337 -4.41 14.45 -5.94
N ARG A 338 -4.81 15.07 -7.05
CA ARG A 338 -4.49 14.59 -8.40
C ARG A 338 -2.97 14.45 -8.59
N VAL A 339 -2.45 13.23 -8.47
CA VAL A 339 -1.07 12.90 -8.87
C VAL A 339 -1.00 12.78 -10.40
N PHE A 340 -2.12 12.43 -11.04
CA PHE A 340 -2.32 12.48 -12.48
C PHE A 340 -3.69 13.13 -12.80
N PRO A 341 -3.83 13.89 -13.91
CA PRO A 341 -5.10 14.53 -14.27
C PRO A 341 -6.20 13.52 -14.62
N VAL A 342 -7.46 13.83 -14.27
CA VAL A 342 -8.66 13.06 -14.68
C VAL A 342 -8.71 12.99 -16.21
N GLY A 343 -8.87 11.78 -16.75
CA GLY A 343 -8.92 11.55 -18.20
C GLY A 343 -7.56 11.58 -18.91
N SER A 344 -6.43 11.58 -18.18
CA SER A 344 -5.09 11.54 -18.78
C SER A 344 -4.93 10.26 -19.63
N PRO A 345 -4.86 10.38 -20.97
CA PRO A 345 -4.60 9.25 -21.87
C PRO A 345 -3.26 8.58 -21.56
N ARG A 346 -2.33 9.32 -20.93
CA ARG A 346 -0.94 8.93 -20.77
C ARG A 346 -0.69 7.70 -19.91
N GLU A 347 -1.57 7.17 -19.07
CA GLU A 347 -1.21 6.00 -18.23
C GLU A 347 -1.39 4.67 -18.98
N SER A 348 -2.57 4.45 -19.57
CA SER A 348 -2.84 3.33 -20.48
C SER A 348 -2.06 3.49 -21.79
N GLU A 349 -1.87 4.72 -22.26
CA GLU A 349 -1.10 5.03 -23.46
C GLU A 349 0.41 4.97 -23.18
N LEU A 350 0.90 5.21 -21.95
CA LEU A 350 2.28 4.87 -21.56
C LEU A 350 2.48 3.36 -21.56
N LEU A 351 1.52 2.58 -21.06
CA LEU A 351 1.62 1.12 -21.11
C LEU A 351 1.58 0.61 -22.55
N LYS A 352 0.75 1.19 -23.43
CA LYS A 352 0.75 0.91 -24.87
C LYS A 352 2.05 1.38 -25.56
N GLN A 353 2.54 2.59 -25.28
CA GLN A 353 3.80 3.11 -25.81
C GLN A 353 5.00 2.31 -25.31
N VAL A 354 4.98 1.83 -24.06
CA VAL A 354 5.97 0.89 -23.54
C VAL A 354 5.87 -0.45 -24.26
N ASP A 355 4.67 -0.92 -24.59
CA ASP A 355 4.48 -2.13 -25.40
C ASP A 355 5.03 -1.98 -26.83
N GLU A 356 4.86 -0.80 -27.44
CA GLU A 356 5.35 -0.46 -28.77
C GLU A 356 6.86 -0.22 -28.82
N LEU A 357 7.45 0.27 -27.72
CA LEU A 357 8.89 0.59 -27.61
C LEU A 357 9.75 -0.54 -27.04
N LEU A 358 9.15 -1.66 -26.62
CA LEU A 358 9.88 -2.85 -26.21
C LEU A 358 10.02 -3.81 -27.41
N PRO A 359 11.21 -4.39 -27.65
CA PRO A 359 11.39 -5.31 -28.75
C PRO A 359 10.41 -6.47 -28.59
N LYS A 360 9.59 -6.70 -29.63
CA LYS A 360 8.74 -7.89 -29.73
C LYS A 360 9.68 -9.09 -29.71
N GLN A 361 9.60 -9.93 -28.67
CA GLN A 361 10.35 -11.17 -28.66
C GLN A 361 9.85 -12.05 -29.81
N VAL A 362 10.80 -12.50 -30.63
CA VAL A 362 10.62 -13.46 -31.72
C VAL A 362 10.30 -14.84 -31.15
#